data_AF-A0A7K1U5L6-F1
#
_entry.id   AF-A0A7K1U5L6-F1
#
_cell.length_a   1.000
_cell.length_b   1.000
_cell.length_c   1.000
_cell.angle_alpha   90.00
_cell.angle_beta   90.00
_cell.angle_gamma   90.00
#
_symmetry.space_group_name_H-M   'P 1'
#
loop_
_entity.id
_entity.type
_entity.pdbx_description
1 polymer ?
#
loop_
_entity_poly.entity_id
_entity_poly.type
_entity_poly.pdbx_seq_one_letter_code
_entity_poly.pdbx_strand_id
1 'polypeptide(L)'
;MIAQYRQLLQTFQHHPNDELSTYFSTHAEQIDTLIQLYNEYNHRILTLQEARLNKLKSEIEHITNDRQWQNNEGLELEYHYPYPSISIEAGFASENGDPFAKFNIYITTPTIQSWNHYEDKLLTTYPDRDPQIADNKTLLLINSLSGHENEPILKGLRSAYAFLSSLTFVRISHPLTSH
;
A
#
# COMPACT_ATOMS: atom_id res chain seq x y z
N MET A 1 -8.09 -0.31 23.73
CA MET A 1 -8.61 -1.63 23.29
C MET A 1 -7.54 -2.60 22.83
N ILE A 2 -6.72 -2.33 21.79
CA ILE A 2 -5.71 -3.29 21.29
C ILE A 2 -4.65 -3.67 22.36
N ALA A 3 -4.22 -2.72 23.18
CA ALA A 3 -3.27 -2.97 24.28
C ALA A 3 -3.83 -3.93 25.36
N GLN A 4 -5.14 -3.87 25.62
CA GLN A 4 -5.81 -4.76 26.57
C GLN A 4 -5.87 -6.20 26.04
N TYR A 5 -6.16 -6.40 24.75
CA TYR A 5 -6.14 -7.74 24.15
C TYR A 5 -4.72 -8.34 24.10
N ARG A 6 -3.68 -7.53 23.88
CA ARG A 6 -2.29 -7.99 23.97
C ARG A 6 -1.89 -8.42 25.37
N GLN A 7 -2.28 -7.67 26.40
CA GLN A 7 -2.06 -8.08 27.80
C GLN A 7 -2.80 -9.38 28.11
N LEU A 8 -4.04 -9.53 27.63
CA LEU A 8 -4.84 -10.74 27.84
C LEU A 8 -4.21 -11.98 27.18
N LEU A 9 -3.66 -11.83 25.97
CA LEU A 9 -2.89 -12.89 25.28
C LEU A 9 -1.62 -13.28 26.04
N GLN A 10 -0.88 -12.29 26.56
CA GLN A 10 0.33 -12.55 27.36
C GLN A 10 0.00 -13.25 28.69
N THR A 11 -1.08 -12.85 29.36
CA THR A 11 -1.52 -13.50 30.61
C THR A 11 -1.95 -14.95 30.38
N PHE A 12 -2.67 -15.24 29.29
CA PHE A 12 -3.11 -16.58 28.95
C PHE A 12 -1.94 -17.53 28.62
N GLN A 13 -0.88 -17.01 27.98
CA GLN A 13 0.32 -17.79 27.67
C GLN A 13 1.14 -18.18 28.91
N HIS A 14 1.10 -17.39 29.98
CA HIS A 14 1.92 -17.62 31.17
C HIS A 14 1.19 -18.41 32.25
N HIS A 15 -0.11 -18.17 32.45
CA HIS A 15 -0.94 -18.89 33.42
C HIS A 15 -2.29 -19.26 32.79
N PRO A 16 -2.53 -20.54 32.47
CA PRO A 16 -3.85 -21.00 32.04
C PRO A 16 -4.83 -20.71 33.16
N ASN A 17 -5.77 -19.79 32.91
CA ASN A 17 -6.89 -19.58 33.82
C ASN A 17 -7.94 -20.66 33.51
N ASP A 18 -8.27 -21.50 34.49
CA ASP A 18 -9.22 -22.62 34.34
C ASP A 18 -10.60 -22.16 33.85
N GLU A 19 -11.04 -20.97 34.24
CA GLU A 19 -12.31 -20.39 33.77
C GLU A 19 -12.24 -20.00 32.30
N LEU A 20 -11.13 -19.37 31.87
CA LEU A 20 -10.92 -19.02 30.45
C LEU A 20 -10.71 -20.26 29.59
N SER A 21 -9.99 -21.26 30.10
CA SER A 21 -9.77 -22.54 29.41
C SER A 21 -11.09 -23.27 29.19
N THR A 22 -11.95 -23.30 30.21
CA THR A 22 -13.32 -23.84 30.12
C THR A 22 -14.17 -23.04 29.15
N TYR A 23 -14.09 -21.70 29.17
CA TYR A 23 -14.80 -20.85 28.22
C TYR A 23 -14.39 -21.15 26.78
N PHE A 24 -13.08 -21.13 26.46
CA PHE A 24 -12.58 -21.43 25.11
C PHE A 24 -12.92 -22.85 24.67
N SER A 25 -12.83 -23.84 25.56
CA SER A 25 -13.22 -25.22 25.24
C SER A 25 -14.73 -25.35 24.98
N THR A 26 -15.57 -24.60 25.71
CA THR A 26 -17.03 -24.64 25.53
C THR A 26 -17.47 -23.92 24.26
N HIS A 27 -16.75 -22.88 23.85
CA HIS A 27 -17.09 -22.06 22.68
C HIS A 27 -16.17 -22.33 21.47
N ALA A 28 -15.36 -23.39 21.50
CA ALA A 28 -14.34 -23.68 20.48
C ALA A 28 -14.96 -23.73 19.06
N GLU A 29 -16.06 -24.45 18.90
CA GLU A 29 -16.77 -24.57 17.61
C GLU A 29 -17.29 -23.21 17.10
N GLN A 30 -17.78 -22.35 18.01
CA GLN A 30 -18.25 -21.01 17.64
C GLN A 30 -17.08 -20.12 17.22
N ILE A 31 -15.95 -20.22 17.92
CA ILE A 31 -14.73 -19.48 17.57
C ILE A 31 -14.21 -19.94 16.21
N ASP A 32 -14.13 -21.24 15.97
CA ASP A 32 -13.71 -21.80 14.68
C ASP A 32 -14.63 -21.33 13.55
N THR A 33 -15.94 -21.32 13.79
CA THR A 33 -16.93 -20.81 12.82
C THR A 33 -16.71 -19.31 12.54
N LEU A 34 -16.46 -18.50 13.57
CA LEU A 34 -16.18 -17.07 13.40
C LEU A 34 -14.88 -16.82 12.63
N ILE A 35 -13.84 -17.62 12.89
CA ILE A 35 -12.58 -17.58 12.14
C ILE A 35 -12.83 -17.92 10.67
N GLN A 36 -13.60 -18.98 10.39
CA GLN A 36 -13.95 -19.36 9.01
C GLN A 36 -14.73 -18.26 8.29
N LEU A 37 -15.78 -17.71 8.92
CA LEU A 37 -16.58 -16.61 8.35
C LEU A 37 -15.72 -15.38 8.07
N TYR A 38 -14.80 -15.04 8.98
CA TYR A 38 -13.87 -13.93 8.78
C TYR A 38 -12.90 -14.18 7.63
N ASN A 39 -12.36 -15.40 7.51
CA ASN A 39 -11.46 -15.77 6.43
C ASN A 39 -12.17 -15.74 5.07
N GLU A 40 -13.38 -16.29 4.97
CA GLU A 40 -14.20 -16.26 3.76
C GLU A 40 -14.55 -14.83 3.36
N TYR A 41 -14.91 -13.99 4.34
CA TYR A 41 -15.15 -12.56 4.12
C TYR A 41 -13.91 -11.88 3.54
N ASN A 42 -12.73 -12.06 4.16
CA ASN A 42 -11.49 -11.45 3.68
C ASN A 42 -11.09 -11.97 2.30
N HIS A 43 -11.21 -13.27 2.06
CA HIS A 43 -10.91 -13.88 0.76
C HIS A 43 -11.77 -13.23 -0.33
N ARG A 44 -13.08 -13.10 -0.09
CA ARG A 44 -13.98 -12.41 -1.02
C ARG A 44 -13.55 -10.97 -1.29
N ILE A 45 -13.18 -10.21 -0.26
CA ILE A 45 -12.72 -8.82 -0.41
C ILE A 45 -11.45 -8.76 -1.29
N LEU A 46 -10.46 -9.61 -0.99
CA LEU A 46 -9.20 -9.67 -1.74
C LEU A 46 -9.42 -10.07 -3.20
N THR A 47 -10.25 -11.06 -3.48
CA THR A 47 -10.58 -11.47 -4.87
C THR A 47 -11.21 -10.33 -5.66
N LEU A 48 -12.09 -9.54 -5.05
CA LEU A 48 -12.70 -8.37 -5.71
C LEU A 48 -11.67 -7.28 -5.99
N GLN A 49 -10.77 -7.01 -5.04
CA GLN A 49 -9.68 -6.05 -5.18
C GLN A 49 -8.69 -6.48 -6.26
N GLU A 50 -8.22 -7.73 -6.24
CA GLU A 50 -7.29 -8.27 -7.23
C GLU A 50 -7.84 -8.14 -8.66
N ALA A 51 -9.10 -8.53 -8.87
CA ALA A 51 -9.74 -8.42 -10.17
C ALA A 51 -9.79 -6.95 -10.66
N ARG A 52 -9.97 -6.00 -9.74
CA ARG A 52 -9.99 -4.57 -10.05
C ARG A 52 -8.59 -4.00 -10.29
N LEU A 53 -7.59 -4.41 -9.51
CA LEU A 53 -6.20 -4.02 -9.72
C LEU A 53 -5.69 -4.52 -11.07
N ASN A 54 -6.02 -5.74 -11.49
CA ASN A 54 -5.63 -6.27 -12.80
C ASN A 54 -6.19 -5.44 -13.98
N LYS A 55 -7.41 -4.90 -13.83
CA LYS A 55 -7.99 -3.98 -14.82
C LYS A 55 -7.25 -2.65 -14.83
N LEU A 56 -7.08 -2.05 -13.66
CA LEU A 56 -6.35 -0.78 -13.51
C LEU A 56 -4.91 -0.88 -14.03
N LYS A 57 -4.24 -2.01 -13.79
CA LYS A 57 -2.91 -2.32 -14.34
C LYS A 57 -2.92 -2.22 -15.86
N SER A 58 -3.82 -2.95 -16.51
CA SER A 58 -3.90 -2.99 -17.97
C SER A 58 -4.17 -1.59 -18.56
N GLU A 59 -5.03 -0.81 -17.90
CA GLU A 59 -5.36 0.55 -18.29
C GLU A 59 -4.19 1.52 -18.10
N ILE A 60 -3.50 1.47 -16.95
CA ILE A 60 -2.36 2.37 -16.71
C ILE A 60 -1.17 2.03 -17.61
N GLU A 61 -0.88 0.74 -17.85
CA GLU A 61 0.15 0.32 -18.81
C GLU A 61 -0.12 0.85 -20.22
N HIS A 62 -1.40 0.87 -20.63
CA HIS A 62 -1.80 1.44 -21.91
C HIS A 62 -1.63 2.96 -21.93
N ILE A 63 -2.03 3.66 -20.86
CA ILE A 63 -1.94 5.12 -20.75
C ILE A 63 -0.48 5.60 -20.71
N THR A 64 0.40 4.89 -20.00
CA THR A 64 1.82 5.25 -19.88
C THR A 64 2.67 4.67 -21.00
N ASN A 65 2.13 3.72 -21.78
CA ASN A 65 2.87 2.90 -22.74
C ASN A 65 4.10 2.24 -22.10
N ASP A 66 3.93 1.74 -20.87
CA ASP A 66 4.98 1.15 -20.06
C ASP A 66 4.45 -0.10 -19.37
N ARG A 67 5.10 -1.24 -19.60
CA ARG A 67 4.68 -2.57 -19.09
C ARG A 67 5.40 -2.97 -17.81
N GLN A 68 6.12 -2.05 -17.16
CA GLN A 68 6.84 -2.34 -15.92
C GLN A 68 5.95 -2.31 -14.67
N TRP A 69 4.66 -1.97 -14.81
CA TRP A 69 3.70 -2.05 -13.71
C TRP A 69 3.52 -3.51 -13.26
N GLN A 70 3.61 -3.73 -11.96
CA GLN A 70 3.43 -5.03 -11.32
C GLN A 70 2.14 -5.04 -10.53
N ASN A 71 1.53 -6.22 -10.41
CA ASN A 71 0.48 -6.46 -9.42
C ASN A 71 1.09 -7.42 -8.40
N ASN A 72 1.39 -6.91 -7.21
CA ASN A 72 2.05 -7.65 -6.15
C ASN A 72 0.99 -8.46 -5.39
N GLU A 73 0.92 -9.76 -5.71
CA GLU A 73 0.04 -10.74 -5.07
C GLU A 73 -1.45 -10.36 -5.01
N GLY A 74 -1.92 -9.50 -5.92
CA GLY A 74 -3.32 -9.05 -5.93
C GLY A 74 -3.66 -8.01 -4.87
N LEU A 75 -2.66 -7.47 -4.16
CA LEU A 75 -2.84 -6.51 -3.07
C LEU A 75 -2.61 -5.07 -3.52
N GLU A 76 -1.60 -4.86 -4.36
CA GLU A 76 -1.15 -3.53 -4.77
C GLU A 76 -0.61 -3.52 -6.20
N LEU A 77 -0.76 -2.38 -6.86
CA LEU A 77 -0.01 -2.03 -8.06
C LEU A 77 1.29 -1.37 -7.67
N GLU A 78 2.38 -1.84 -8.28
CA GLU A 78 3.71 -1.30 -8.08
C GLU A 78 4.32 -0.81 -9.39
N TYR A 79 5.01 0.32 -9.36
CA TYR A 79 5.92 0.74 -10.42
C TYR A 79 7.26 1.13 -9.81
N HIS A 80 8.33 0.44 -10.21
CA HIS A 80 9.65 0.58 -9.60
C HIS A 80 10.64 1.34 -10.49
N TYR A 81 11.32 2.33 -9.91
CA TYR A 81 12.45 3.00 -10.53
C TYR A 81 13.76 2.70 -9.75
N PRO A 82 14.81 2.18 -10.41
CA PRO A 82 15.91 1.55 -9.69
C PRO A 82 16.99 2.49 -9.13
N TYR A 83 17.15 3.74 -9.60
CA TYR A 83 18.34 4.52 -9.24
C TYR A 83 18.19 6.05 -9.09
N PRO A 84 18.34 6.58 -7.86
CA PRO A 84 18.14 5.91 -6.57
C PRO A 84 16.74 5.28 -6.46
N SER A 85 16.64 4.20 -5.70
CA SER A 85 15.41 3.40 -5.67
C SER A 85 14.21 4.19 -5.14
N ILE A 86 13.14 4.24 -5.94
CA ILE A 86 11.85 4.87 -5.64
C ILE A 86 10.75 4.11 -6.37
N SER A 87 9.63 3.84 -5.69
CA SER A 87 8.49 3.13 -6.25
C SER A 87 7.21 3.95 -6.11
N ILE A 88 6.22 3.64 -6.95
CA ILE A 88 4.81 3.92 -6.69
C ILE A 88 4.21 2.64 -6.13
N GLU A 89 3.56 2.70 -4.98
CA GLU A 89 2.76 1.62 -4.39
C GLU A 89 1.31 2.10 -4.32
N ALA A 90 0.35 1.37 -4.90
CA ALA A 90 -1.04 1.80 -4.92
C ALA A 90 -2.02 0.64 -4.72
N GLY A 91 -3.00 0.79 -3.83
CA GLY A 91 -3.89 -0.31 -3.47
C GLY A 91 -5.22 0.15 -2.89
N PHE A 92 -6.15 -0.79 -2.82
CA PHE A 92 -7.45 -0.56 -2.19
C PHE A 92 -7.35 -0.66 -0.67
N ALA A 93 -8.14 0.17 0.01
CA ALA A 93 -8.40 0.03 1.43
C ALA A 93 -9.90 -0.17 1.65
N SER A 94 -10.25 -1.26 2.32
CA SER A 94 -11.64 -1.60 2.63
C SER A 94 -12.13 -0.88 3.89
N GLU A 95 -13.40 -0.48 3.91
CA GLU A 95 -14.02 0.17 5.07
C GLU A 95 -15.48 -0.28 5.19
N ASN A 96 -15.92 -0.69 6.38
CA ASN A 96 -17.31 -1.05 6.68
C ASN A 96 -17.97 -2.04 5.70
N GLY A 97 -17.24 -3.03 5.19
CA GLY A 97 -17.77 -4.02 4.24
C GLY A 97 -17.61 -3.65 2.77
N ASP A 98 -17.17 -2.42 2.46
CA ASP A 98 -16.91 -1.97 1.10
C ASP A 98 -15.46 -2.32 0.69
N PRO A 99 -15.24 -3.24 -0.27
CA PRO A 99 -13.91 -3.59 -0.76
C PRO A 99 -13.20 -2.45 -1.49
N PHE A 100 -13.93 -1.42 -1.94
CA PHE A 100 -13.38 -0.32 -2.75
C PHE A 100 -13.61 1.04 -2.09
N ALA A 101 -13.70 1.09 -0.76
CA ALA A 101 -13.96 2.33 -0.05
C ALA A 101 -12.95 3.43 -0.43
N LYS A 102 -11.65 3.08 -0.46
CA LYS A 102 -10.58 4.00 -0.87
C LYS A 102 -9.57 3.33 -1.79
N PHE A 103 -8.93 4.15 -2.61
CA PHE A 103 -7.73 3.79 -3.35
C PHE A 103 -6.61 4.75 -2.97
N ASN A 104 -5.54 4.22 -2.38
CA ASN A 104 -4.42 5.01 -1.91
C ASN A 104 -3.24 4.86 -2.86
N ILE A 105 -2.53 5.96 -3.10
CA ILE A 105 -1.32 5.99 -3.92
C ILE A 105 -0.19 6.56 -3.08
N TYR A 106 0.88 5.79 -2.95
CA TYR A 106 2.08 6.13 -2.21
C TYR A 106 3.26 6.28 -3.15
N ILE A 107 4.17 7.18 -2.78
CA ILE A 107 5.55 7.12 -3.23
C ILE A 107 6.36 6.48 -2.11
N THR A 108 7.16 5.47 -2.44
CA THR A 108 7.96 4.75 -1.45
C THR A 108 9.42 4.69 -1.83
N THR A 109 10.28 4.67 -0.80
CA THR A 109 11.72 4.45 -0.95
C THR A 109 12.18 3.42 0.06
N PRO A 110 12.98 2.41 -0.33
CA PRO A 110 13.36 1.30 0.55
C PRO A 110 14.45 1.66 1.56
N THR A 111 15.03 2.87 1.47
CA THR A 111 16.05 3.37 2.40
C THR A 111 15.88 4.87 2.61
N ILE A 112 16.35 5.36 3.76
CA ILE A 112 16.40 6.81 4.04
C ILE A 112 17.35 7.54 3.09
N GLN A 113 18.41 6.88 2.60
CA GLN A 113 19.33 7.49 1.63
C GLN A 113 18.65 7.74 0.28
N SER A 114 17.81 6.80 -0.17
CA SER A 114 16.97 7.01 -1.34
C SER A 114 15.96 8.14 -1.12
N TRP A 115 15.33 8.20 0.06
CA TRP A 115 14.42 9.30 0.42
C TRP A 115 15.09 10.66 0.33
N ASN A 116 16.22 10.83 1.03
CA ASN A 116 16.96 12.09 1.10
C ASN A 116 17.42 12.56 -0.30
N HIS A 117 17.60 11.65 -1.26
CA HIS A 117 17.91 12.04 -2.64
C HIS A 117 16.77 12.78 -3.35
N TYR A 118 15.52 12.46 -2.99
CA TYR A 118 14.32 12.98 -3.64
C TYR A 118 13.53 13.97 -2.77
N GLU A 119 13.88 14.08 -1.48
CA GLU A 119 13.13 14.81 -0.46
C GLU A 119 12.72 16.22 -0.88
N ASP A 120 13.67 17.06 -1.33
CA ASP A 120 13.38 18.43 -1.75
C ASP A 120 12.30 18.48 -2.86
N LYS A 121 12.40 17.58 -3.84
CA LYS A 121 11.44 17.52 -4.97
C LYS A 121 10.09 16.97 -4.52
N LEU A 122 10.09 15.99 -3.62
CA LEU A 122 8.88 15.39 -3.07
C LEU A 122 8.10 16.41 -2.23
N LEU A 123 8.76 17.08 -1.30
CA LEU A 123 8.13 18.07 -0.43
C LEU A 123 7.77 19.37 -1.17
N THR A 124 8.49 19.72 -2.24
CA THR A 124 8.05 20.83 -3.12
C THR A 124 6.78 20.47 -3.90
N THR A 125 6.66 19.22 -4.34
CA THR A 125 5.49 18.76 -5.13
C THR A 125 4.29 18.45 -4.25
N TYR A 126 4.53 17.98 -3.03
CA TYR A 126 3.52 17.55 -2.06
C TYR A 126 3.78 18.21 -0.69
N PRO A 127 3.65 19.55 -0.59
CA PRO A 127 4.07 20.30 0.61
C PRO A 127 3.24 20.00 1.86
N ASP A 128 1.99 19.56 1.69
CA ASP A 128 1.07 19.26 2.80
C ASP A 128 1.07 17.76 3.17
N ARG A 129 2.10 17.01 2.78
CA ARG A 129 2.20 15.56 3.01
C ARG A 129 3.41 15.25 3.86
N ASP A 130 3.15 14.61 5.00
CA ASP A 130 4.22 14.16 5.89
C ASP A 130 4.70 12.75 5.48
N PRO A 131 6.01 12.53 5.33
CA PRO A 131 6.56 11.21 5.13
C PRO A 131 6.41 10.36 6.39
N GLN A 132 6.06 9.10 6.20
CA GLN A 132 5.97 8.10 7.26
C GLN A 132 7.14 7.12 7.12
N ILE A 133 7.89 6.95 8.19
CA ILE A 133 8.94 5.95 8.28
C ILE A 133 8.32 4.68 8.88
N ALA A 134 8.26 3.61 8.09
CA ALA A 134 7.77 2.30 8.54
C ALA A 134 8.87 1.26 8.29
N ASP A 135 9.38 0.69 9.39
CA ASP A 135 10.53 -0.21 9.41
C ASP A 135 11.75 0.42 8.71
N ASN A 136 12.08 -0.07 7.51
CA ASN A 136 13.20 0.41 6.70
C ASN A 136 12.75 1.22 5.47
N LYS A 137 11.44 1.41 5.25
CA LYS A 137 10.92 2.18 4.11
C LYS A 137 10.34 3.51 4.54
N THR A 138 10.51 4.51 3.69
CA THR A 138 9.81 5.80 3.81
C THR A 138 8.67 5.81 2.80
N LEU A 139 7.47 6.17 3.26
CA LEU A 139 6.27 6.27 2.45
C LEU A 139 5.72 7.69 2.48
N LEU A 140 5.22 8.16 1.34
CA LEU A 140 4.50 9.41 1.22
C LEU A 140 3.14 9.15 0.57
N LEU A 141 2.05 9.32 1.32
CA LEU A 141 0.70 9.24 0.76
C LEU A 141 0.44 10.47 -0.11
N ILE A 142 0.46 10.29 -1.42
CA ILE A 142 0.27 11.42 -2.36
C ILE A 142 -1.20 11.63 -2.68
N ASN A 143 -2.01 10.56 -2.75
CA ASN A 143 -3.45 10.61 -3.00
C ASN A 143 -4.21 9.54 -2.24
N SER A 144 -5.40 9.91 -1.76
CA SER A 144 -6.43 8.98 -1.28
C SER A 144 -7.74 9.34 -1.97
N LEU A 145 -8.24 8.41 -2.80
CA LEU A 145 -9.35 8.62 -3.72
C LEU A 145 -10.49 7.65 -3.39
N SER A 146 -11.70 7.94 -3.88
CA SER A 146 -12.76 6.93 -3.90
C SER A 146 -12.31 5.73 -4.74
N GLY A 147 -12.37 4.53 -4.17
CA GLY A 147 -11.99 3.31 -4.91
C GLY A 147 -13.02 2.89 -5.96
N HIS A 148 -14.19 3.53 -6.00
CA HIS A 148 -15.24 3.25 -6.97
C HIS A 148 -15.06 3.95 -8.31
N GLU A 149 -14.24 5.00 -8.37
CA GLU A 149 -14.15 5.87 -9.54
C GLU A 149 -12.84 5.61 -10.32
N ASN A 150 -12.93 4.97 -11.48
CA ASN A 150 -11.76 4.60 -12.27
C ASN A 150 -10.98 5.82 -12.80
N GLU A 151 -11.67 6.84 -13.31
CA GLU A 151 -10.99 7.99 -13.93
C GLU A 151 -10.10 8.77 -12.94
N PRO A 152 -10.56 9.12 -11.72
CA PRO A 152 -9.69 9.69 -10.69
C PRO A 152 -8.50 8.80 -10.34
N ILE A 153 -8.70 7.49 -10.22
CA ILE A 153 -7.63 6.53 -9.92
C ILE A 153 -6.55 6.57 -10.99
N LEU A 154 -6.94 6.40 -12.26
CA LEU A 154 -6.01 6.41 -13.39
C LEU A 154 -5.31 7.76 -13.52
N LYS A 155 -6.02 8.87 -13.28
CA LYS A 155 -5.43 10.20 -13.26
C LYS A 155 -4.37 10.32 -12.16
N GLY A 156 -4.67 9.83 -10.96
CA GLY A 156 -3.73 9.80 -9.84
C GLY A 156 -2.47 8.98 -10.14
N LEU A 157 -2.65 7.76 -10.68
CA LEU A 157 -1.55 6.88 -11.08
C LEU A 157 -0.70 7.51 -12.17
N ARG A 158 -1.34 8.10 -13.19
CA ARG A 158 -0.64 8.80 -14.28
C ARG A 158 0.17 10.00 -13.77
N SER A 159 -0.39 10.79 -12.85
CA SER A 159 0.32 11.91 -12.23
C SER A 159 1.53 11.44 -11.43
N ALA A 160 1.39 10.37 -10.66
CA ALA A 160 2.50 9.77 -9.91
C ALA A 160 3.60 9.26 -10.85
N TYR A 161 3.23 8.54 -11.91
CA TYR A 161 4.15 8.05 -12.94
C TYR A 161 4.91 9.20 -13.60
N ALA A 162 4.20 10.22 -14.09
CA ALA A 162 4.81 11.36 -14.74
C ALA A 162 5.78 12.12 -13.82
N PHE A 163 5.43 12.23 -12.53
CA PHE A 163 6.33 12.79 -11.52
C PHE A 163 7.61 11.95 -11.40
N LEU A 164 7.51 10.63 -11.17
CA LEU A 164 8.68 9.75 -11.12
C LEU A 164 9.53 9.84 -12.40
N SER A 165 8.91 9.81 -13.58
CA SER A 165 9.63 9.96 -14.85
C SER A 165 10.37 11.31 -14.93
N SER A 166 9.78 12.39 -14.43
CA SER A 166 10.41 13.73 -14.45
C SER A 166 11.66 13.82 -13.57
N LEU A 167 11.75 13.02 -12.50
CA LEU A 167 12.93 12.97 -11.63
C LEU A 167 14.18 12.49 -12.38
N THR A 168 13.97 11.74 -13.47
CA THR A 168 14.99 10.97 -14.17
C THR A 168 15.51 11.66 -15.42
N PHE A 169 14.68 12.50 -16.07
CA PHE A 169 15.03 13.24 -17.28
C PHE A 169 16.08 14.34 -17.05
N VAL A 170 16.19 14.85 -15.81
CA VAL A 170 17.17 15.88 -15.42
C VAL A 170 18.63 15.39 -15.55
N ARG A 171 18.88 14.08 -15.63
CA ARG A 171 20.25 13.53 -15.73
C ARG A 171 20.88 13.60 -17.14
N ILE A 172 20.12 13.89 -18.20
CA ILE A 172 20.66 13.90 -19.58
C ILE A 172 21.16 15.30 -19.98
N SER A 173 20.93 16.34 -19.16
CA SER A 173 21.32 17.73 -19.45
C SER A 173 22.41 18.23 -18.51
N HIS A 174 23.56 17.56 -18.48
CA HIS A 174 24.81 18.20 -18.07
C HIS A 174 25.68 18.41 -19.33
N PRO A 175 25.94 19.66 -19.75
CA PRO A 175 26.85 19.91 -20.85
C PRO A 175 28.26 19.51 -20.44
N LEU A 176 28.92 18.71 -21.26
CA LEU A 176 30.34 18.44 -21.17
C LEU A 176 31.09 19.77 -21.31
N THR A 177 31.51 20.36 -20.20
CA THR A 177 32.55 21.40 -20.23
C THR A 177 33.88 20.70 -20.48
N SER A 178 34.35 20.77 -21.72
CA SER A 178 35.73 20.46 -22.09
C SER A 178 36.67 21.50 -21.45
N HIS A 179 37.67 21.01 -20.72
CA HIS A 179 38.93 21.70 -20.44
C HIS A 179 40.08 20.76 -20.81
#